data_AF-A0A9P6Z2A2-F1
#
_entry.id   AF-A0A9P6Z2A2-F1
#
_cell.length_a   1.000
_cell.length_b   1.000
_cell.length_c   1.000
_cell.angle_alpha   90.00
_cell.angle_beta   90.00
_cell.angle_gamma   90.00
#
_symmetry.space_group_name_H-M   'P 1'
#
loop_
_entity.id
_entity.type
_entity.pdbx_description
1 polymer ?
#
loop_
_entity_poly.entity_id
_entity_poly.type
_entity_poly.pdbx_seq_one_letter_code
_entity_poly.pdbx_strand_id
1 'polypeptide(L)'
;MGVKQKQSTPNNIINGSFDKDGEREKRRRAAETNVGKEFQTIDFNSMESSILSKYARVHKIKVKPKANKEELAAAVSRHFANQTVKELDTITCFLYTAHYKGP
;
A
#
# COMPACT_ATOMS: atom_id res chain seq x y z
N MET A 1 -21.01 -9.66 76.52
CA MET A 1 -21.15 -8.20 76.64
C MET A 1 -19.76 -7.57 76.75
N GLY A 2 -19.43 -6.61 75.90
CA GLY A 2 -18.15 -5.88 75.89
C GLY A 2 -17.98 -5.12 74.58
N VAL A 3 -17.71 -3.83 74.67
CA VAL A 3 -17.96 -2.78 73.66
C VAL A 3 -16.71 -2.35 72.88
N LYS A 4 -16.92 -2.01 71.59
CA LYS A 4 -16.29 -0.98 70.72
C LYS A 4 -14.76 -0.79 70.69
N GLN A 5 -14.19 -0.78 69.46
CA GLN A 5 -13.34 0.34 69.00
C GLN A 5 -13.31 0.47 67.46
N LYS A 6 -13.37 1.72 66.96
CA LYS A 6 -13.33 2.15 65.54
C LYS A 6 -11.90 2.52 65.11
N GLN A 7 -11.60 2.45 63.81
CA GLN A 7 -10.71 3.36 63.04
C GLN A 7 -10.83 3.00 61.53
N SER A 8 -11.48 3.83 60.70
CA SER A 8 -10.95 4.95 59.87
C SER A 8 -10.30 4.51 58.53
N THR A 9 -10.97 4.96 57.45
CA THR A 9 -10.82 4.82 55.98
C THR A 9 -9.43 5.19 55.39
N PRO A 10 -9.05 4.85 54.12
CA PRO A 10 -9.76 5.35 52.93
C PRO A 10 -9.94 4.39 51.73
N ASN A 11 -10.94 4.81 50.94
CA ASN A 11 -11.33 4.34 49.62
C ASN A 11 -10.18 4.29 48.62
N ASN A 12 -10.19 3.32 47.70
CA ASN A 12 -9.58 3.51 46.40
C ASN A 12 -10.59 3.15 45.29
N ILE A 13 -11.17 4.20 44.73
CA ILE A 13 -11.99 4.18 43.52
C ILE A 13 -11.04 3.91 42.36
N ILE A 14 -11.13 2.71 41.77
CA ILE A 14 -10.43 2.41 40.51
C ILE A 14 -11.25 3.05 39.38
N ASN A 15 -10.99 4.33 39.12
CA ASN A 15 -11.27 4.94 37.82
C ASN A 15 -10.09 4.62 36.89
N GLY A 16 -10.20 3.51 36.16
CA GLY A 16 -9.26 3.12 35.11
C GLY A 16 -9.94 3.22 33.75
N SER A 17 -9.72 4.33 33.08
CA SER A 17 -10.15 4.59 31.70
C SER A 17 -9.57 3.54 30.74
N PHE A 18 -10.40 2.65 30.18
CA PHE A 18 -9.97 1.60 29.26
C PHE A 18 -10.83 1.51 27.99
N ASP A 19 -11.06 2.62 27.29
CA ASP A 19 -11.75 2.56 25.98
C ASP A 19 -11.18 3.50 24.92
N LYS A 20 -10.01 4.10 25.14
CA LYS A 20 -9.36 4.96 24.11
C LYS A 20 -8.39 4.21 23.19
N ASP A 21 -7.81 3.11 23.64
CA ASP A 21 -6.89 2.32 22.80
C ASP A 21 -7.60 1.45 21.78
N GLY A 22 -8.78 0.91 22.10
CA GLY A 22 -9.59 0.11 21.17
C GLY A 22 -10.04 0.89 19.94
N GLU A 23 -10.44 2.15 20.13
CA GLU A 23 -10.84 3.05 19.03
C GLU A 23 -9.65 3.46 18.14
N ARG A 24 -8.45 3.62 18.72
CA ARG A 24 -7.24 3.93 17.96
C ARG A 24 -6.78 2.75 17.11
N GLU A 25 -6.86 1.54 17.65
CA GLU A 25 -6.54 0.30 16.91
C GLU A 25 -7.58 0.02 15.81
N LYS A 26 -8.87 0.29 16.08
CA LYS A 26 -9.94 0.18 15.08
C LYS A 26 -9.77 1.20 13.95
N ARG A 27 -9.39 2.45 14.25
CA ARG A 27 -9.02 3.45 13.22
C ARG A 27 -7.75 3.07 12.46
N ARG A 28 -6.77 2.44 13.11
CA ARG A 28 -5.55 1.97 12.43
C ARG A 28 -5.86 0.88 11.40
N ARG A 29 -6.68 -0.11 11.76
CA ARG A 29 -7.16 -1.13 10.81
C ARG A 29 -8.06 -0.56 9.72
N ALA A 30 -8.91 0.41 10.03
CA ALA A 30 -9.75 1.08 9.03
C ALA A 30 -8.96 2.02 8.08
N ALA A 31 -7.84 2.56 8.54
CA ALA A 31 -6.90 3.32 7.71
C ALA A 31 -6.08 2.37 6.81
N GLU A 32 -5.66 1.21 7.32
CA GLU A 32 -4.98 0.17 6.52
C GLU A 32 -5.87 -0.39 5.39
N THR A 33 -7.20 -0.42 5.57
CA THR A 33 -8.15 -0.85 4.51
C THR A 33 -8.51 0.25 3.49
N ASN A 34 -8.12 1.51 3.73
CA ASN A 34 -8.37 2.63 2.82
C ASN A 34 -7.13 3.08 2.02
N VAL A 35 -5.94 2.55 2.28
CA VAL A 35 -4.79 2.72 1.38
C VAL A 35 -4.98 1.79 0.17
N GLY A 36 -5.72 2.24 -0.85
CA GLY A 36 -5.87 1.47 -2.11
C GLY A 36 -7.19 1.61 -2.88
N LYS A 37 -8.21 2.27 -2.33
CA LYS A 37 -9.42 2.72 -3.06
C LYS A 37 -9.07 4.08 -3.68
N GLU A 38 -8.72 4.30 -4.94
CA GLU A 38 -9.02 3.66 -6.20
C GLU A 38 -7.75 3.85 -7.06
N PHE A 39 -6.70 3.03 -6.91
CA PHE A 39 -5.66 3.07 -7.94
C PHE A 39 -6.27 2.49 -9.20
N GLN A 40 -6.23 3.25 -10.30
CA GLN A 40 -6.64 2.75 -11.61
C GLN A 40 -5.78 1.52 -11.91
N THR A 41 -6.35 0.34 -11.72
CA THR A 41 -5.64 -0.93 -11.87
C THR A 41 -5.40 -1.14 -13.35
N ILE A 42 -4.13 -1.17 -13.75
CA ILE A 42 -3.75 -1.39 -15.15
C ILE A 42 -3.90 -2.88 -15.46
N ASP A 43 -4.80 -3.22 -16.38
CA ASP A 43 -4.89 -4.58 -16.90
C ASP A 43 -3.86 -4.80 -18.02
N PHE A 44 -2.72 -5.42 -17.66
CA PHE A 44 -1.66 -5.77 -18.60
C PHE A 44 -2.06 -6.91 -19.57
N ASN A 45 -3.11 -7.69 -19.28
CA ASN A 45 -3.57 -8.74 -20.21
C ASN A 45 -4.26 -8.15 -21.44
N SER A 46 -4.83 -6.95 -21.32
CA SER A 46 -5.41 -6.21 -22.45
C SER A 46 -4.35 -5.75 -23.47
N MET A 47 -3.08 -5.67 -23.08
CA MET A 47 -1.99 -5.16 -23.93
C MET A 47 -1.46 -6.21 -24.92
N GLU A 48 -0.82 -5.74 -26.00
CA GLU A 48 -0.17 -6.61 -26.98
C GLU A 48 1.10 -7.25 -26.39
N SER A 49 1.42 -8.49 -26.81
CA SER A 49 2.63 -9.19 -26.37
C SER A 49 3.92 -8.45 -26.76
N SER A 50 3.92 -7.66 -27.84
CA SER A 50 5.05 -6.83 -28.26
C SER A 50 5.33 -5.70 -27.26
N ILE A 51 4.29 -5.05 -26.73
CA ILE A 51 4.38 -3.98 -25.72
C ILE A 51 4.92 -4.56 -24.41
N LEU A 52 4.36 -5.68 -23.96
CA LEU A 52 4.81 -6.37 -22.75
C LEU A 52 6.27 -6.82 -22.87
N SER A 53 6.68 -7.32 -24.05
CA SER A 53 8.05 -7.72 -24.34
C SER A 53 9.00 -6.52 -24.36
N LYS A 54 8.57 -5.39 -24.92
CA LYS A 54 9.34 -4.14 -24.92
C LYS A 54 9.55 -3.65 -23.49
N TYR A 55 8.51 -3.66 -22.66
CA TYR A 55 8.61 -3.30 -21.25
C TYR A 55 9.60 -4.21 -20.51
N ALA A 56 9.47 -5.53 -20.66
CA ALA A 56 10.38 -6.49 -20.04
C ALA A 56 11.85 -6.30 -20.47
N ARG A 57 12.09 -5.97 -21.74
CA ARG A 57 13.43 -5.68 -22.25
C ARG A 57 14.03 -4.41 -21.64
N VAL A 58 13.27 -3.31 -21.64
CA VAL A 58 13.73 -2.00 -21.12
C VAL A 58 14.04 -2.07 -19.62
N HIS A 59 13.16 -2.74 -18.86
CA HIS A 59 13.31 -2.91 -17.41
C HIS A 59 14.15 -4.14 -17.02
N LYS A 60 14.73 -4.86 -18.00
CA LYS A 60 15.58 -6.04 -17.78
C LYS A 60 14.92 -7.11 -16.88
N ILE A 61 13.60 -7.29 -17.04
CA ILE A 61 12.83 -8.27 -16.29
C ILE A 61 13.24 -9.67 -16.77
N LYS A 62 13.60 -10.55 -15.83
CA LYS A 62 13.92 -11.94 -16.13
C LYS A 62 12.63 -12.70 -16.42
N VAL A 63 12.40 -13.02 -17.69
CA VAL A 63 11.26 -13.82 -18.16
C VAL A 63 11.77 -15.12 -18.76
N LYS A 64 11.04 -16.23 -18.58
CA LYS A 64 11.40 -17.52 -19.15
C LYS A 64 11.41 -17.47 -20.68
N PRO A 65 12.39 -18.09 -21.36
CA PRO A 65 12.36 -18.21 -22.81
C PRO A 65 11.14 -19.06 -23.21
N LYS A 66 10.25 -18.50 -24.05
CA LYS A 66 8.94 -19.05 -24.44
C LYS A 66 7.80 -18.86 -23.43
N ALA A 67 7.89 -17.88 -22.53
CA ALA A 67 6.75 -17.50 -21.69
C ALA A 67 5.52 -17.15 -22.54
N ASN A 68 4.34 -17.60 -22.12
CA ASN A 68 3.09 -17.23 -22.76
C ASN A 68 2.74 -15.75 -22.45
N LYS A 69 1.73 -15.19 -23.13
CA LYS A 69 1.32 -13.78 -22.94
C LYS A 69 0.91 -13.51 -21.48
N GLU A 70 0.21 -14.44 -20.86
CA GLU A 70 -0.32 -14.32 -19.49
C GLU A 70 0.81 -14.28 -18.44
N GLU A 71 1.80 -15.15 -18.56
CA GLU A 71 3.00 -15.18 -17.73
C GLU A 71 3.81 -13.89 -17.89
N LEU A 72 3.91 -13.39 -19.13
CA LEU A 72 4.59 -12.13 -19.41
C LEU A 72 3.84 -10.96 -18.76
N ALA A 73 2.51 -10.90 -18.90
CA ALA A 73 1.67 -9.88 -18.26
C ALA A 73 1.76 -9.93 -16.73
N ALA A 74 1.75 -11.13 -16.14
CA ALA A 74 1.92 -11.32 -14.70
C ALA A 74 3.29 -10.85 -14.20
N ALA A 75 4.36 -11.17 -14.93
CA ALA A 75 5.71 -10.71 -14.60
C ALA A 75 5.84 -9.18 -14.69
N VAL A 76 5.27 -8.58 -15.73
CA VAL A 76 5.23 -7.12 -15.92
C VAL A 76 4.42 -6.45 -14.80
N SER A 77 3.22 -6.95 -14.52
CA SER A 77 2.35 -6.42 -13.46
C SER A 77 3.04 -6.43 -12.11
N ARG A 78 3.67 -7.56 -11.74
CA ARG A 78 4.43 -7.68 -10.50
C ARG A 78 5.61 -6.72 -10.45
N HIS A 79 6.34 -6.55 -11.55
CA HIS A 79 7.44 -5.58 -11.60
C HIS A 79 6.94 -4.15 -11.44
N PHE A 80 5.89 -3.77 -12.18
CA PHE A 80 5.30 -2.43 -12.15
C PHE A 80 4.83 -2.06 -10.73
N ALA A 81 4.15 -2.97 -10.04
CA ALA A 81 3.66 -2.74 -8.68
C ALA A 81 4.79 -2.52 -7.64
N ASN A 82 5.99 -3.04 -7.90
CA ASN A 82 7.15 -2.89 -7.01
C ASN A 82 8.10 -1.76 -7.46
N GLN A 83 7.79 -1.09 -8.57
CA GLN A 83 8.67 -0.07 -9.12
C GLN A 83 8.63 1.19 -8.26
N THR A 84 9.79 1.63 -7.80
CA THR A 84 9.92 2.94 -7.15
C THR A 84 10.25 3.98 -8.20
N VAL A 85 9.57 5.12 -8.12
CA VAL A 85 9.67 6.20 -9.11
C VAL A 85 10.15 7.46 -8.42
N LYS A 86 11.13 8.15 -9.01
CA LYS A 86 11.49 9.51 -8.60
C LYS A 86 10.51 10.47 -9.26
N GLU A 87 9.52 10.92 -8.51
CA GLU A 87 8.37 11.66 -9.07
C GLU A 87 8.78 12.91 -9.83
N LEU A 88 9.65 13.76 -9.25
CA LEU A 88 10.11 15.00 -9.89
C LEU A 88 10.81 14.74 -11.23
N ASP A 89 11.77 13.83 -11.26
CA ASP A 89 12.49 13.48 -12.49
C ASP A 89 11.53 12.91 -13.54
N THR A 90 10.57 12.09 -13.11
CA THR A 90 9.64 11.40 -13.99
C THR A 90 8.64 12.36 -14.62
N ILE A 91 8.05 13.26 -13.82
CA ILE A 91 7.12 14.29 -14.32
C ILE A 91 7.86 15.25 -15.25
N THR A 92 9.06 15.69 -14.86
CA THR A 92 9.87 16.60 -15.69
C THR A 92 10.22 15.95 -17.03
N CYS A 93 10.66 14.69 -17.01
CA CYS A 93 10.97 13.92 -18.22
C CYS A 93 9.73 13.72 -19.10
N PHE A 94 8.57 13.41 -18.50
CA PHE A 94 7.32 13.25 -19.23
C PHE A 94 6.91 14.56 -19.93
N LEU A 95 6.89 15.68 -19.21
CA LEU A 95 6.53 16.98 -19.79
C LEU A 95 7.50 17.40 -20.89
N TYR A 96 8.80 17.20 -20.68
CA TYR A 96 9.81 17.52 -21.69
C TYR A 96 9.64 16.66 -22.95
N THR A 97 9.45 15.35 -22.79
CA THR A 97 9.28 14.46 -23.95
C THR A 97 7.96 14.68 -24.67
N ALA A 98 6.86 14.94 -23.95
CA ALA A 98 5.57 15.23 -24.56
C ALA A 98 5.57 16.57 -25.31
N HIS A 99 6.23 17.61 -24.77
CA HIS A 99 6.22 18.95 -25.35
C HIS A 99 7.24 19.14 -26.47
N TYR A 100 8.41 18.48 -26.41
CA TYR A 100 9.50 18.70 -27.36
C TYR A 100 9.85 17.49 -28.22
N LYS A 101 9.31 16.30 -27.91
CA LYS A 101 9.50 15.06 -28.66
C LYS A 101 8.18 14.39 -29.05
N GLY A 102 7.08 15.14 -29.08
CA GLY A 102 5.87 14.73 -29.81
C GLY A 102 6.15 14.72 -31.33
N PRO A 103 5.46 13.87 -32.11
CA PRO A 103 5.66 13.74 -33.56
C PRO A 103 5.50 15.05 -34.32
#